data_AF-A0A9F5JDG1-F1
#
_entry.id   AF-A0A9F5JDG1-F1
#
_cell.length_a   1.000
_cell.length_b   1.000
_cell.length_c   1.000
_cell.angle_alpha   90.00
_cell.angle_beta   90.00
_cell.angle_gamma   90.00
#
_symmetry.space_group_name_H-M   'P 1'
#
loop_
_entity.id
_entity.type
_entity.pdbx_description
1 polymer ?
#
loop_
_entity_poly.entity_id
_entity_poly.type
_entity_poly.pdbx_seq_one_letter_code
_entity_poly.pdbx_strand_id
1 'polypeptide(L)'
;MAGVHAGVVSNVLGGQINVVISKGIPYYESSLANNVTSKVGPLSSGLFTFKTSGCYGTLGMESGVIADSQINASSFLEWPEQLGQPSTWNPERARLKRPGHSWAAFTNDEYQWLQIDLNKEQRITG
;
A
#
# COMPACT_ATOMS: atom_id res chain seq x y z
N MET A 1 0.24 10.21 -11.54
CA MET A 1 -0.53 8.95 -11.57
C MET A 1 -0.10 8.13 -10.37
N ALA A 2 -1.03 7.80 -9.47
CA ALA A 2 -0.73 6.92 -8.34
C ALA A 2 -0.84 5.48 -8.84
N GLY A 3 0.26 4.72 -8.76
CA GLY A 3 0.25 3.29 -9.03
C GLY A 3 -0.51 2.58 -7.94
N VAL A 4 -1.68 2.03 -8.27
CA VAL A 4 -2.38 1.09 -7.41
C VAL A 4 -1.65 -0.24 -7.57
N HIS A 5 -0.86 -0.64 -6.56
CA HIS A 5 -0.19 -1.93 -6.57
C HIS A 5 -1.22 -2.99 -6.18
N ALA A 6 -2.03 -3.42 -7.15
CA ALA A 6 -2.84 -4.62 -7.02
C ALA A 6 -1.91 -5.81 -7.24
N GLY A 7 -1.43 -6.43 -6.16
CA GLY A 7 -0.81 -7.74 -6.26
C GLY A 7 -1.80 -8.68 -6.98
N VAL A 8 -1.42 -9.21 -8.13
CA VAL A 8 -2.23 -10.16 -8.89
C VAL A 8 -2.18 -11.49 -8.14
N VAL A 9 -3.05 -11.66 -7.14
CA VAL A 9 -3.40 -13.01 -6.70
C VAL A 9 -4.44 -13.50 -7.70
N SER A 10 -4.10 -14.56 -8.44
CA SER A 10 -5.02 -15.22 -9.36
C SER A 10 -6.37 -15.46 -8.69
N ASN A 11 -7.49 -15.26 -9.40
CA ASN A 11 -8.84 -15.51 -8.87
C ASN A 11 -9.06 -16.96 -8.40
N VAL A 12 -8.20 -17.90 -8.82
CA VAL A 12 -8.16 -19.29 -8.33
C VAL A 12 -7.17 -19.53 -7.19
N LEU A 13 -6.23 -18.60 -6.95
CA LEU A 13 -5.29 -18.62 -5.80
C LEU A 13 -5.67 -17.59 -4.71
N GLY A 14 -6.72 -16.81 -4.94
CA GLY A 14 -7.22 -15.77 -4.04
C GLY A 14 -7.53 -16.32 -2.65
N GLY A 15 -7.16 -15.56 -1.62
CA GLY A 15 -7.59 -15.86 -0.25
C GLY A 15 -9.07 -15.54 -0.04
N GLN A 16 -9.74 -16.28 0.83
CA GLN A 16 -11.11 -15.98 1.23
C GLN A 16 -11.15 -14.71 2.08
N ILE A 17 -11.86 -13.67 1.61
CA ILE A 17 -12.12 -12.46 2.39
C ILE A 17 -13.46 -12.57 3.11
N ASN A 18 -13.45 -12.29 4.42
CA ASN A 18 -14.67 -12.23 5.21
C ASN A 18 -15.09 -10.77 5.33
N VAL A 19 -16.26 -10.41 4.80
CA VAL A 19 -16.79 -9.05 4.90
C VAL A 19 -18.03 -9.06 5.76
N VAL A 20 -18.07 -8.20 6.77
CA VAL A 20 -19.30 -7.91 7.51
C VAL A 20 -19.85 -6.58 7.03
N ILE A 21 -21.07 -6.63 6.51
CA ILE A 21 -21.83 -5.44 6.16
C ILE A 21 -22.67 -5.09 7.38
N SER A 22 -22.46 -3.90 7.91
CA SER A 22 -23.27 -3.34 8.99
C SER A 22 -23.88 -2.00 8.57
N LYS A 23 -24.75 -1.46 9.42
CA LYS A 23 -25.35 -0.14 9.19
C LYS A 23 -24.24 0.92 9.22
N GLY A 24 -24.04 1.58 8.09
CA GLY A 24 -23.17 2.75 8.00
C GLY A 24 -23.76 3.94 8.74
N ILE A 25 -22.94 4.97 8.96
CA ILE A 25 -23.43 6.22 9.54
C ILE A 25 -24.33 6.90 8.51
N PRO A 26 -25.62 7.14 8.81
CA PRO A 26 -26.53 7.76 7.86
C PRO A 26 -26.21 9.24 7.64
N TYR A 27 -25.46 9.86 8.57
CA TYR A 27 -25.20 11.28 8.64
C TYR A 27 -23.89 11.54 9.40
N TYR A 28 -23.12 12.53 8.97
CA TYR A 28 -21.92 13.00 9.67
C TYR A 28 -22.08 14.48 10.03
N GLU A 29 -21.79 14.80 11.30
CA GLU A 29 -21.74 16.18 11.81
C GLU A 29 -20.50 16.89 11.28
N SER A 30 -20.63 18.15 10.86
CA SER A 30 -19.50 18.89 10.32
C SER A 30 -18.40 19.12 11.37
N SER A 31 -17.15 19.11 10.93
CA SER A 31 -16.00 19.53 11.72
C SER A 31 -15.15 20.57 10.99
N LEU A 32 -14.39 21.36 11.76
CA LEU A 32 -13.42 22.32 11.26
C LEU A 32 -12.01 21.76 11.52
N ALA A 33 -11.23 21.58 10.46
CA ALA A 33 -9.83 21.20 10.57
C ALA A 33 -9.00 21.98 9.53
N ASN A 34 -7.85 22.52 9.93
CA ASN A 34 -6.96 23.31 9.05
C ASN A 34 -7.69 24.44 8.29
N ASN A 35 -8.59 25.15 8.96
CA ASN A 35 -9.46 26.18 8.35
C ASN A 35 -10.39 25.68 7.23
N VAL A 36 -10.57 24.37 7.08
CA VAL A 36 -11.53 23.76 6.16
C VAL A 36 -12.69 23.19 6.98
N THR A 37 -13.91 23.67 6.67
CA THR A 37 -15.14 23.15 7.26
C THR A 37 -15.72 22.06 6.36
N SER A 38 -15.91 20.85 6.88
CA SER A 38 -16.57 19.78 6.15
C SER A 38 -18.08 20.06 6.00
N LYS A 39 -18.68 19.70 4.87
CA LYS A 39 -20.14 19.78 4.70
C LYS A 39 -20.84 18.65 5.45
N VAL A 40 -22.00 18.99 5.99
CA VAL A 40 -22.94 18.04 6.56
C VAL A 40 -23.67 17.32 5.43
N GLY A 41 -23.85 16.00 5.51
CA GLY A 41 -24.54 15.26 4.45
C GLY A 41 -24.69 13.76 4.69
N PRO A 42 -25.52 13.09 3.86
CA PRO A 42 -25.73 11.66 3.93
C PRO A 42 -24.46 10.92 3.50
N LEU A 43 -24.11 9.88 4.25
CA LEU A 43 -23.04 8.93 3.91
C LEU A 43 -23.65 7.61 3.44
N SER A 44 -22.78 6.63 3.12
CA SER A 44 -23.20 5.29 2.80
C SER A 44 -24.02 4.67 3.94
N SER A 45 -25.21 4.17 3.62
CA SER A 45 -26.03 3.38 4.56
C SER A 45 -25.40 2.03 4.93
N GLY A 46 -24.38 1.59 4.19
CA GLY A 46 -23.59 0.39 4.46
C GLY A 46 -22.16 0.71 4.92
N LEU A 47 -21.73 0.05 5.98
CA LEU A 47 -20.34 -0.03 6.42
C LEU A 47 -19.81 -1.43 6.09
N PHE A 48 -18.71 -1.49 5.33
CA PHE A 48 -18.02 -2.74 5.01
C PHE A 48 -16.83 -2.91 5.95
N THR A 49 -16.87 -3.95 6.79
CA THR A 49 -15.76 -4.30 7.68
C THR A 49 -15.13 -5.60 7.18
N PHE A 50 -13.89 -5.50 6.73
CA PHE A 50 -13.08 -6.67 6.39
C PHE A 50 -12.59 -7.33 7.68
N LYS A 51 -12.94 -8.61 7.88
CA LYS A 51 -12.48 -9.44 8.98
C LYS A 51 -11.25 -10.23 8.54
N THR A 52 -10.14 -9.98 9.22
CA THR A 52 -8.83 -10.62 8.98
C THR A 52 -8.63 -11.92 9.78
N SER A 53 -9.69 -12.50 10.35
CA SER A 53 -9.69 -13.79 11.05
C SER A 53 -8.51 -13.98 12.03
N GLY A 54 -8.22 -12.99 12.87
CA GLY A 54 -7.14 -13.05 13.86
C GLY A 54 -5.77 -12.52 13.39
N CYS A 55 -5.62 -12.05 12.15
CA CYS A 55 -4.44 -11.29 11.74
C CYS A 55 -4.60 -9.82 12.08
N TYR A 56 -3.70 -9.29 12.89
CA TYR A 56 -3.68 -7.88 13.26
C TYR A 56 -2.23 -7.37 13.23
N GLY A 57 -2.07 -6.07 12.99
CA GLY A 57 -0.77 -5.41 12.97
C GLY A 57 -0.11 -5.37 11.59
N THR A 58 1.06 -4.76 11.53
CA THR A 58 1.87 -4.59 10.32
C THR A 58 3.07 -5.52 10.35
N LEU A 59 3.47 -6.05 9.19
CA LEU A 59 4.65 -6.92 9.09
C LEU A 59 5.98 -6.16 9.07
N GLY A 60 5.94 -4.83 8.95
CA GLY A 60 7.12 -4.00 9.14
C GLY A 60 7.67 -3.26 7.93
N MET A 61 6.93 -3.20 6.83
CA MET A 61 7.33 -2.39 5.66
C MET A 61 7.47 -0.91 6.03
N GLU A 62 6.49 -0.32 6.71
CA GLU A 62 6.54 1.09 7.13
C GLU A 62 7.54 1.31 8.28
N SER A 63 7.57 0.41 9.27
CA SER A 63 8.39 0.60 10.49
C SER A 63 9.87 0.25 10.32
N GLY A 64 10.26 -0.38 9.22
CA GLY A 64 11.65 -0.81 8.98
C GLY A 64 12.02 -2.16 9.62
N VAL A 65 11.08 -2.88 10.21
CA VAL A 65 11.33 -4.24 10.75
C VAL A 65 11.69 -5.22 9.64
N ILE A 66 11.11 -5.07 8.46
CA ILE A 66 11.62 -5.70 7.24
C ILE A 66 12.81 -4.86 6.78
N ALA A 67 14.02 -5.44 6.74
CA ALA A 67 15.24 -4.73 6.37
C ALA A 67 15.30 -4.42 4.87
N ASP A 68 16.10 -3.43 4.46
CA ASP A 68 16.26 -3.04 3.05
C ASP A 68 16.81 -4.22 2.21
N SER A 69 17.69 -5.05 2.78
CA SER A 69 18.23 -6.25 2.12
C SER A 69 17.19 -7.34 1.84
N GLN A 70 16.01 -7.25 2.45
CA GLN A 70 14.91 -8.19 2.23
C GLN A 70 13.96 -7.72 1.11
N ILE A 71 14.21 -6.56 0.50
CA ILE A 71 13.35 -5.98 -0.52
C ILE A 71 14.13 -5.96 -1.84
N ASN A 72 13.63 -6.71 -2.83
CA ASN A 72 14.26 -6.82 -4.14
C ASN A 72 13.25 -6.54 -5.25
N ALA A 73 13.71 -6.26 -6.46
CA ALA A 73 12.84 -6.04 -7.61
C ALA A 73 13.46 -6.58 -8.89
N SER A 74 12.60 -6.76 -9.89
CA SER A 74 12.97 -7.00 -11.29
C SER A 74 13.95 -5.97 -11.85
N SER A 75 13.66 -4.70 -11.60
CA SER A 75 14.45 -3.55 -12.03
C SER A 75 14.09 -2.32 -11.18
N PHE A 76 14.85 -1.23 -11.34
CA PHE A 76 14.52 0.07 -10.77
C PHE A 76 14.93 1.19 -11.71
N LEU A 77 14.17 2.28 -11.70
CA LEU A 77 14.49 3.48 -12.46
C LEU A 77 15.68 4.21 -11.83
N GLU A 78 16.66 4.55 -12.65
CA GLU A 78 17.72 5.50 -12.35
C GLU A 78 17.60 6.66 -13.33
N TRP A 79 17.36 7.86 -12.80
CA TRP A 79 17.24 9.06 -13.62
C TRP A 79 18.46 9.96 -13.41
N PRO A 80 19.25 10.25 -14.46
CA PRO A 80 20.38 11.16 -14.35
C PRO A 80 19.91 12.57 -13.97
N GLU A 81 20.43 13.13 -12.88
CA GLU A 81 20.28 14.55 -12.59
C GLU A 81 21.41 15.34 -13.26
N GLN A 82 21.08 16.44 -13.95
CA GLN A 82 22.03 17.24 -14.72
C GLN A 82 23.17 17.87 -13.89
N LEU A 83 23.04 17.93 -12.55
CA LEU A 83 23.94 18.67 -11.66
C LEU A 83 24.27 17.91 -10.36
N GLY A 84 24.00 16.61 -10.27
CA GLY A 84 24.07 15.89 -8.99
C GLY A 84 24.15 14.36 -9.08
N GLN A 85 23.88 13.71 -7.95
CA GLN A 85 23.72 12.25 -7.91
C GLN A 85 22.44 11.85 -8.66
N PRO A 86 22.46 10.74 -9.41
CA PRO A 86 21.25 10.25 -10.06
C PRO A 86 20.18 9.97 -9.03
N SER A 87 18.95 10.39 -9.32
CA SER A 87 17.80 10.02 -8.51
C SER A 87 17.52 8.54 -8.77
N THR A 88 17.33 7.77 -7.68
CA THR A 88 17.16 6.32 -7.74
C THR A 88 15.87 5.89 -7.09
N TRP A 89 15.09 5.09 -7.81
CA TRP A 89 13.81 4.54 -7.38
C TRP A 89 14.00 3.10 -6.88
N ASN A 90 15.00 2.90 -6.03
CA ASN A 90 15.40 1.57 -5.55
C ASN A 90 14.25 0.82 -4.84
N PRO A 91 14.26 -0.52 -4.85
CA PRO A 91 13.23 -1.36 -4.24
C PRO A 91 12.97 -1.06 -2.76
N GLU A 92 13.99 -0.79 -1.95
CA GLU A 92 13.82 -0.48 -0.52
C GLU A 92 13.00 0.80 -0.27
N ARG A 93 12.81 1.64 -1.30
CA ARG A 93 11.99 2.85 -1.23
C ARG A 93 10.48 2.56 -1.33
N ALA A 94 10.07 1.32 -1.62
CA ALA A 94 8.68 0.86 -1.68
C ALA A 94 7.97 0.78 -0.29
N ARG A 95 8.27 1.71 0.62
CA ARG A 95 7.74 1.73 1.99
C ARG A 95 6.64 2.79 2.11
N LEU A 96 5.55 2.41 2.78
CA LEU A 96 4.46 3.34 3.06
C LEU A 96 4.97 4.53 3.89
N LYS A 97 4.49 5.75 3.57
CA LYS A 97 4.88 7.02 4.23
C LYS A 97 6.39 7.34 4.24
N ARG A 98 7.20 6.67 3.41
CA ARG A 98 8.61 7.06 3.23
C ARG A 98 8.68 8.34 2.37
N PRO A 99 9.37 9.40 2.82
CA PRO A 99 9.53 10.61 2.01
C PRO A 99 10.36 10.39 0.72
N GLY A 100 10.06 11.21 -0.29
CA GLY A 100 10.74 11.20 -1.59
C GLY A 100 10.14 10.23 -2.60
N HIS A 101 10.91 9.85 -3.62
CA HIS A 101 10.46 8.92 -4.64
C HIS A 101 10.20 7.52 -4.06
N SER A 102 9.16 6.84 -4.52
CA SER A 102 8.92 5.41 -4.23
C SER A 102 9.69 4.53 -5.22
N TRP A 103 9.62 3.22 -5.08
CA TRP A 103 10.10 2.30 -6.12
C TRP A 103 9.33 2.50 -7.43
N ALA A 104 10.04 2.38 -8.54
CA ALA A 104 9.50 2.31 -9.90
C ALA A 104 10.42 1.42 -10.72
N ALA A 105 9.85 0.52 -11.51
CA ALA A 105 10.61 -0.31 -12.45
C ALA A 105 11.23 0.54 -13.56
N PHE A 106 12.33 0.05 -14.14
CA PHE A 106 12.96 0.67 -15.31
C PHE A 106 12.10 0.53 -16.56
N THR A 107 11.57 -0.68 -16.79
CA THR A 107 10.68 -0.98 -17.90
C THR A 107 9.23 -0.90 -17.44
N ASN A 108 8.34 -0.35 -18.26
CA ASN A 108 6.90 -0.31 -17.99
C ASN A 108 6.19 -1.41 -18.80
N ASP A 109 6.23 -2.63 -18.28
CA ASP A 109 5.53 -3.80 -18.82
C ASP A 109 4.87 -4.62 -17.70
N GLU A 110 4.18 -5.70 -18.08
CA GLU A 110 3.46 -6.59 -17.16
C GLU A 110 4.36 -7.60 -16.42
N TYR A 111 5.67 -7.64 -16.72
CA TYR A 111 6.61 -8.62 -16.17
C TYR A 111 7.39 -8.10 -14.97
N GLN A 112 7.17 -6.83 -14.59
CA GLN A 112 7.86 -6.23 -13.45
C GLN A 112 7.32 -6.75 -12.12
N TRP A 113 8.22 -6.97 -11.18
CA TRP A 113 7.91 -7.47 -9.85
C TRP A 113 8.73 -6.75 -8.77
N LEU A 114 8.15 -6.74 -7.56
CA LEU A 114 8.76 -6.35 -6.29
C LEU A 114 8.60 -7.54 -5.33
N GLN A 115 9.71 -8.04 -4.81
CA GLN A 115 9.79 -9.17 -3.90
C GLN A 115 10.12 -8.68 -2.49
N ILE A 116 9.44 -9.25 -1.50
CA ILE A 116 9.70 -9.01 -0.08
C ILE A 116 9.97 -10.37 0.57
N ASP A 117 11.16 -10.56 1.12
CA ASP A 117 11.51 -11.72 1.94
C ASP A 117 11.03 -11.50 3.38
N LEU A 118 10.20 -12.40 3.90
CA LEU A 118 9.67 -12.32 5.26
C LEU A 118 10.48 -13.15 6.27
N ASN A 119 11.56 -13.81 5.84
CA ASN A 119 12.44 -14.74 6.58
C ASN A 119 11.76 -15.99 7.17
N LYS A 120 10.43 -15.98 7.31
CA LYS A 120 9.61 -17.08 7.83
C LYS A 120 8.24 -17.03 7.19
N GLU A 121 7.55 -18.16 7.23
CA GLU A 121 6.16 -18.23 6.79
C GLU A 121 5.29 -17.26 7.60
N GLN A 122 4.50 -16.44 6.89
CA GLN A 122 3.59 -15.46 7.47
C GLN A 122 2.26 -15.50 6.72
N ARG A 123 1.16 -15.24 7.43
CA ARG A 123 -0.16 -15.10 6.82
C ARG A 123 -0.42 -13.66 6.42
N ILE A 124 -0.67 -13.42 5.13
CA ILE A 124 -0.97 -12.10 4.56
C ILE A 124 -2.49 -11.91 4.47
N THR A 125 -3.00 -10.78 4.95
CA THR A 125 -4.46 -10.52 5.02
C THR A 125 -4.90 -9.15 4.51
N GLY A 126 -4.03 -8.42 3.80
CA GLY A 126 -4.33 -7.11 3.22
C GLY A 126 -3.13 -6.49 2.54
#